data_AF-X1P5B8-F1
#
_entry.id   AF-X1P5B8-F1
#
_cell.length_a   1.000
_cell.length_b   1.000
_cell.length_c   1.000
_cell.angle_alpha   90.00
_cell.angle_beta   90.00
_cell.angle_gamma   90.00
#
_symmetry.space_group_name_H-M   'P 1'
#
loop_
_entity.id
_entity.type
_entity.pdbx_description
1 polymer ?
#
loop_
_entity_poly.entity_id
_entity_poly.type
_entity_poly.pdbx_seq_one_letter_code
_entity_poly.pdbx_strand_id
1 'polypeptide(L)'
;MWARYLLPYIEINAAKDIVVSDVRFENEFQTLEELDFIMVRCYVGEVIQKERIMQEMPDMPDELRLDISEVDLDDVGCIGSGMMWDHLITNDGCSIEGLLQQVDDVIKFERDNG
;
A
#
# COMPACT_ATOMS: atom_id res chain seq x y z
N MET A 1 -7.99 5.34 14.08
CA MET A 1 -8.96 5.53 12.99
C MET A 1 -8.89 6.96 12.47
N TRP A 2 -7.90 7.27 11.64
CA TRP A 2 -7.90 8.49 10.83
C TRP A 2 -8.69 8.29 9.52
N ALA A 3 -8.85 7.05 9.05
CA ALA A 3 -9.67 6.73 7.86
C ALA A 3 -11.10 7.30 7.92
N ARG A 4 -11.78 7.26 9.09
CA ARG A 4 -13.10 7.89 9.25
C ARG A 4 -13.07 9.42 9.16
N TYR A 5 -11.95 10.06 9.47
CA TYR A 5 -11.77 11.49 9.28
C TYR A 5 -11.53 11.87 7.81
N LEU A 6 -11.24 10.90 6.93
CA LEU A 6 -11.16 11.14 5.49
C LEU A 6 -12.54 11.26 4.83
N LEU A 7 -13.61 10.72 5.43
CA LEU A 7 -14.94 10.70 4.80
C LEU A 7 -15.41 12.07 4.31
N PRO A 8 -15.35 13.16 5.11
CA PRO A 8 -15.76 14.47 4.63
C PRO A 8 -14.88 14.96 3.46
N TYR A 9 -13.59 14.62 3.46
CA TYR A 9 -12.69 14.98 2.38
C TYR A 9 -13.03 14.22 1.08
N ILE A 10 -13.37 12.93 1.20
CA ILE A 10 -13.81 12.08 0.10
C ILE A 10 -15.09 12.64 -0.52
N GLU A 11 -16.10 12.96 0.30
CA GLU A 11 -17.37 13.52 -0.17
C GLU A 11 -17.18 14.84 -0.91
N ILE A 12 -16.34 15.74 -0.40
CA ILE A 12 -16.05 17.04 -1.03
C ILE A 12 -15.30 16.86 -2.36
N ASN A 13 -14.50 15.80 -2.50
CA ASN A 13 -13.66 15.55 -3.67
C ASN A 13 -14.14 14.37 -4.52
N ALA A 14 -15.40 13.96 -4.43
CA ALA A 14 -15.94 12.76 -5.09
C ALA A 14 -15.78 12.74 -6.63
N ALA A 15 -15.54 13.90 -7.26
CA ALA A 15 -15.29 14.01 -8.70
C ALA A 15 -13.80 13.85 -9.09
N LYS A 16 -12.91 13.53 -8.14
CA LYS A 16 -11.47 13.41 -8.35
C LYS A 16 -10.99 12.02 -7.94
N ASP A 17 -9.91 11.58 -8.57
CA ASP A 17 -9.14 10.43 -8.11
C ASP A 17 -8.51 10.78 -6.75
N ILE A 18 -8.80 9.96 -5.73
CA ILE A 18 -8.28 10.13 -4.36
C ILE A 18 -7.30 8.99 -4.08
N VAL A 19 -6.10 9.34 -3.63
CA VAL A 19 -5.06 8.37 -3.27
C VAL A 19 -4.77 8.47 -1.78
N VAL A 20 -4.77 7.31 -1.12
CA VAL A 20 -4.41 7.17 0.28
C VAL A 20 -3.13 6.32 0.34
N SER A 21 -2.01 6.94 0.69
CA SER A 21 -0.68 6.34 0.48
C SER A 21 -0.04 5.70 1.71
N ASP A 22 -0.57 5.93 2.91
CA ASP A 22 0.07 5.55 4.20
C ASP A 22 -0.89 4.69 5.05
N VAL A 23 -1.49 3.67 4.42
CA VAL A 23 -2.32 2.68 5.11
C VAL A 23 -1.38 1.69 5.79
N ARG A 24 -1.49 1.58 7.12
CA ARG A 24 -0.53 0.82 7.92
C ARG A 24 -1.16 -0.27 8.77
N PHE A 25 -2.46 -0.20 8.99
CA PHE A 25 -3.16 -1.08 9.92
C PHE A 25 -4.34 -1.80 9.27
N GLU A 26 -4.65 -3.01 9.72
CA GLU A 26 -5.75 -3.83 9.19
C GLU A 26 -7.11 -3.11 9.25
N ASN A 27 -7.36 -2.37 10.33
CA ASN A 27 -8.61 -1.63 10.48
C ASN A 27 -8.74 -0.46 9.49
N GLU A 28 -7.63 0.12 9.04
CA GLU A 28 -7.61 1.16 8.02
C GLU A 28 -7.87 0.54 6.65
N PHE A 29 -7.22 -0.60 6.38
CA PHE A 29 -7.45 -1.41 5.19
C PHE A 29 -8.94 -1.73 5.04
N GLN A 30 -9.54 -2.37 6.05
CA GLN A 30 -10.95 -2.75 6.05
C GLN A 30 -11.88 -1.54 5.87
N THR A 31 -11.58 -0.42 6.55
CA THR A 31 -12.41 0.79 6.41
C THR A 31 -12.35 1.34 4.98
N LEU A 32 -11.20 1.28 4.31
CA LEU A 32 -11.05 1.76 2.94
C LEU A 32 -11.67 0.79 1.93
N GLU A 33 -11.52 -0.52 2.15
CA GLU A 33 -12.19 -1.57 1.39
C GLU A 33 -13.72 -1.43 1.45
N GLU A 34 -14.29 -1.16 2.63
CA GLU A 34 -15.72 -0.87 2.80
C GLU A 34 -16.19 0.41 2.07
N LEU A 35 -15.27 1.29 1.69
CA LEU A 35 -15.51 2.51 0.92
C LEU A 35 -15.20 2.34 -0.57
N ASP A 36 -15.08 1.09 -1.03
CA ASP A 36 -14.78 0.71 -2.42
C ASP A 36 -13.44 1.30 -2.94
N PHE A 37 -12.46 1.52 -2.04
CA PHE A 37 -11.11 1.84 -2.49
C PHE A 37 -10.44 0.60 -3.09
N ILE A 38 -9.74 0.82 -4.20
CA ILE A 38 -8.86 -0.19 -4.79
C ILE A 38 -7.59 -0.28 -3.94
N MET A 39 -7.32 -1.47 -3.41
CA MET A 39 -6.23 -1.74 -2.48
C MET A 39 -4.99 -2.22 -3.23
N VAL A 40 -3.95 -1.38 -3.23
CA VAL A 40 -2.70 -1.64 -3.96
C VAL A 40 -1.54 -1.81 -2.99
N ARG A 41 -0.83 -2.93 -3.07
CA ARG A 41 0.43 -3.14 -2.33
C ARG A 41 1.62 -2.81 -3.22
N CYS A 42 2.49 -1.92 -2.77
CA CYS A 42 3.84 -1.80 -3.30
C CYS A 42 4.75 -2.72 -2.48
N TYR A 43 5.25 -3.78 -3.10
CA TYR A 43 6.08 -4.78 -2.46
C TYR A 43 7.54 -4.62 -2.88
N VAL A 44 8.43 -4.73 -1.90
CA VAL A 44 9.88 -4.88 -2.09
C VAL A 44 10.28 -6.11 -1.30
N GLY A 45 11.00 -7.04 -1.93
CA GLY A 45 11.55 -8.23 -1.31
C GLY A 45 12.47 -7.88 -0.15
N GLU A 46 12.37 -8.66 0.92
CA GLU A 46 13.03 -8.42 2.22
C GLU A 46 14.53 -8.12 2.09
N VAL A 47 15.23 -8.82 1.20
CA VAL A 47 16.66 -8.62 0.97
C VAL A 47 16.95 -7.21 0.43
N ILE A 48 16.24 -6.81 -0.62
CA ILE A 48 16.41 -5.49 -1.25
C ILE A 48 15.97 -4.37 -0.30
N GLN A 49 14.86 -4.57 0.40
CA GLN A 49 14.35 -3.62 1.39
C GLN A 49 15.40 -3.39 2.49
N LYS A 50 15.95 -4.47 3.05
CA LYS A 50 16.99 -4.40 4.07
C LYS A 50 18.24 -3.68 3.57
N GLU A 51 18.69 -3.98 2.35
CA GLU A 51 19.83 -3.29 1.73
C GLU A 51 19.58 -1.78 1.61
N ARG A 52 18.39 -1.36 1.15
CA ARG A 52 18.02 0.07 1.03
C ARG A 52 17.99 0.77 2.39
N ILE A 53 17.36 0.16 3.40
CA ILE A 53 17.31 0.73 4.75
C ILE A 53 18.73 0.86 5.33
N MET A 54 19.59 -0.15 5.15
CA MET A 54 20.98 -0.07 5.63
C MET A 54 21.81 0.99 4.92
N GLN A 55 21.51 1.31 3.66
CA GLN A 55 22.18 2.36 2.89
C GLN A 55 21.68 3.77 3.27
N GLU A 56 20.38 3.94 3.40
CA GLU A 56 19.75 5.26 3.62
C GLU A 56 19.66 5.63 5.11
N MET A 57 19.52 4.64 5.98
CA MET A 57 19.31 4.80 7.43
C MET A 57 20.19 3.80 8.21
N PRO A 58 21.53 3.90 8.13
CA PRO A 58 22.45 2.94 8.72
C PRO A 58 22.33 2.81 10.26
N ASP A 59 21.86 3.87 10.93
CA ASP A 59 21.71 3.92 12.38
C ASP A 59 20.28 3.59 12.88
N MET A 60 19.39 3.09 12.00
CA MET A 60 18.03 2.73 12.38
C MET A 60 18.02 1.54 13.37
N PRO A 61 17.42 1.68 14.56
CA PRO A 61 17.23 0.58 15.50
C PRO A 61 16.36 -0.53 14.90
N ASP A 62 16.72 -1.79 15.12
CA ASP A 62 15.93 -2.95 14.65
C ASP A 62 14.49 -2.96 15.22
N GLU A 63 14.28 -2.38 16.39
CA GLU A 63 12.97 -2.26 17.04
C GLU A 63 11.97 -1.45 16.20
N LEU A 64 12.43 -0.44 15.46
CA LEU A 64 11.56 0.35 14.58
C LEU A 64 11.14 -0.43 13.33
N ARG A 65 11.91 -1.46 12.93
CA ARG A 65 11.56 -2.31 11.79
C ARG A 65 10.47 -3.32 12.12
N LEU A 66 10.33 -3.65 13.41
CA LEU A 66 9.32 -4.56 13.93
C LEU A 66 8.17 -3.81 14.61
N ASP A 67 8.13 -2.49 14.47
CA ASP A 67 7.00 -1.72 14.95
C ASP A 67 5.74 -2.20 14.24
N ILE A 68 4.64 -2.29 15.00
CA ILE A 68 3.36 -2.78 14.47
C ILE A 68 2.94 -2.01 13.22
N SER A 69 3.23 -0.71 13.15
CA SER A 69 2.89 0.13 11.99
C SER A 69 3.70 -0.17 10.72
N GLU A 70 4.70 -1.04 10.78
CA GLU A 70 5.47 -1.54 9.64
C GLU A 70 5.07 -2.95 9.21
N VAL A 71 4.49 -3.76 10.13
CA VAL A 71 4.26 -5.21 9.90
C VAL A 71 2.79 -5.65 9.94
N ASP A 72 1.86 -4.82 10.42
CA ASP A 72 0.45 -5.21 10.64
C ASP A 72 -0.25 -5.73 9.37
N LEU A 73 0.22 -5.30 8.19
CA LEU A 73 -0.37 -5.67 6.90
C LEU A 73 0.41 -6.76 6.15
N ASP A 74 1.47 -7.33 6.73
CA ASP A 74 2.31 -8.32 6.06
C ASP A 74 1.59 -9.65 5.82
N ASP A 75 0.63 -10.00 6.67
CA ASP A 75 -0.20 -11.21 6.53
C ASP A 75 -1.37 -11.04 5.55
N VAL A 76 -1.62 -9.83 5.02
CA VAL A 76 -2.67 -9.59 4.02
C VAL A 76 -2.29 -10.28 2.71
N GLY A 77 -3.18 -11.12 2.18
CA GLY A 77 -2.89 -12.01 1.05
C GLY A 77 -2.45 -13.42 1.45
N CYS A 78 -2.22 -13.71 2.74
CA CYS A 78 -1.96 -15.05 3.23
C CYS A 78 -3.26 -15.84 3.45
N ILE A 79 -3.15 -17.18 3.40
CA ILE A 79 -4.28 -18.08 3.65
C ILE A 79 -4.78 -17.86 5.10
N GLY A 80 -5.97 -17.28 5.23
CA GLY A 80 -6.65 -17.09 6.51
C GLY A 80 -6.78 -15.64 6.98
N SER A 81 -6.17 -14.66 6.30
CA SER A 81 -6.31 -13.23 6.65
C SER A 81 -7.73 -12.69 6.43
N GLY A 82 -8.46 -13.28 5.47
CA GLY A 82 -9.76 -12.76 5.02
C GLY A 82 -9.69 -11.44 4.25
N MET A 83 -8.48 -10.88 4.06
CA MET A 83 -8.19 -9.63 3.35
C MET A 83 -7.24 -9.91 2.19
N MET A 84 -7.49 -9.27 1.05
CA MET A 84 -6.72 -9.45 -0.19
C MET A 84 -6.42 -8.12 -0.84
N TRP A 85 -5.20 -7.96 -1.32
CA TRP A 85 -4.84 -6.85 -2.20
C TRP A 85 -5.47 -7.06 -3.58
N ASP A 86 -6.04 -6.00 -4.16
CA ASP A 86 -6.54 -6.02 -5.54
C ASP A 86 -5.37 -6.07 -6.52
N HIS A 87 -4.32 -5.30 -6.23
CA HIS A 87 -3.12 -5.20 -7.07
C HIS A 87 -1.84 -5.28 -6.27
N LEU A 88 -0.82 -5.88 -6.90
CA LEU A 88 0.53 -5.97 -6.37
C LEU A 88 1.50 -5.34 -7.37
N ILE A 89 2.19 -4.28 -6.93
CA ILE A 89 3.28 -3.64 -7.68
C ILE A 89 4.59 -4.10 -7.05
N THR A 90 5.48 -4.71 -7.83
CA THR A 90 6.74 -5.24 -7.33
C THR A 90 7.90 -4.31 -7.68
N ASN A 91 8.70 -3.95 -6.68
CA ASN A 91 9.84 -3.03 -6.76
C ASN A 91 11.17 -3.75 -6.49
N ASP A 92 11.31 -4.94 -7.05
CA ASP A 92 12.49 -5.80 -6.90
C ASP A 92 13.47 -5.61 -8.05
N GLY A 93 14.20 -4.49 -8.02
CA GLY A 93 15.25 -4.20 -8.99
C GLY A 93 14.75 -3.72 -10.36
N CYS A 94 13.47 -3.37 -10.48
CA CYS A 94 12.96 -2.67 -11.66
C CYS A 94 13.44 -1.21 -11.68
N SER A 95 13.57 -0.64 -12.88
CA SER A 95 13.82 0.79 -13.02
C SER A 95 12.60 1.61 -12.61
N ILE A 96 12.79 2.92 -12.40
CA ILE A 96 11.68 3.85 -12.13
C ILE A 96 10.65 3.80 -13.25
N GLU A 97 11.08 3.71 -14.51
CA GLU A 97 10.17 3.58 -15.66
C GLU A 97 9.34 2.29 -15.59
N GLY A 98 9.94 1.18 -15.14
CA GLY A 98 9.23 -0.08 -14.94
C GLY A 98 8.20 -0.02 -13.81
N LEU A 99 8.47 0.74 -12.74
CA LEU A 99 7.49 0.99 -11.67
C LEU A 99 6.33 1.84 -12.17
N LEU A 100 6.63 2.93 -12.87
CA LEU A 100 5.62 3.83 -13.41
C LEU A 100 4.71 3.10 -14.41
N GLN A 101 5.27 2.21 -15.23
CA GLN A 101 4.47 1.40 -16.15
C GLN A 101 3.51 0.46 -15.39
N GLN A 102 3.96 -0.19 -14.31
CA GLN A 102 3.08 -1.03 -13.48
C GLN A 102 1.92 -0.21 -12.86
N VAL A 103 2.21 1.01 -12.39
CA VAL A 103 1.17 1.93 -11.88
C VAL A 103 0.18 2.29 -12.97
N ASP A 104 0.66 2.66 -14.17
CA ASP A 104 -0.18 3.01 -15.31
C ASP A 104 -1.07 1.84 -15.75
N ASP A 105 -0.54 0.61 -15.71
CA ASP A 105 -1.27 -0.60 -16.06
C ASP A 105 -2.41 -0.88 -15.06
N VAL A 106 -2.18 -0.69 -13.76
CA VAL A 106 -3.22 -0.81 -12.71
C VAL A 106 -4.29 0.26 -12.91
N ILE A 107 -3.91 1.53 -13.08
CA ILE A 107 -4.87 2.64 -13.29
C ILE A 107 -5.73 2.38 -14.54
N LYS A 108 -5.10 1.91 -15.61
CA LYS A 108 -5.80 1.59 -16.86
C LYS A 108 -6.77 0.43 -16.67
N PHE A 109 -6.32 -0.64 -16.02
CA PHE A 109 -7.17 -1.81 -15.75
C PHE A 109 -8.44 -1.41 -14.98
N GLU A 110 -8.31 -0.60 -13.94
CA GLU A 110 -9.44 -0.17 -13.11
C GLU A 110 -10.40 0.77 -13.87
N ARG A 111 -9.87 1.66 -14.71
CA ARG A 111 -10.71 2.51 -15.58
C ARG A 111 -11.44 1.74 -16.68
N ASP A 112 -10.87 0.62 -17.14
CA ASP A 112 -11.46 -0.21 -18.19
C ASP A 112 -12.51 -1.20 -17.62
N ASN A 113 -12.50 -1.48 -16.31
CA ASN A 113 -13.35 -2.51 -15.66
C ASN A 113 -14.27 -2.00 -14.54
N GLY A 114 -14.12 -0.76 -14.05
CA GLY A 114 -14.99 -0.09 -13.07
C GLY A 114 -15.99 0.87 -13.69
#